data_AF-H6R2Q4-F1
#
_entry.id   AF-H6R2Q4-F1
#
_cell.length_a   1.000
_cell.length_b   1.000
_cell.length_c   1.000
_cell.angle_alpha   90.00
_cell.angle_beta   90.00
_cell.angle_gamma   90.00
#
_symmetry.space_group_name_H-M   'P 1'
#
loop_
_entity.id
_entity.type
_entity.pdbx_description
1 polymer ?
#
loop_
_entity_poly.entity_id
_entity_poly.type
_entity_poly.pdbx_seq_one_letter_code
_entity_poly.pdbx_strand_id
1 'polypeptide(L)'
;MSENENGVATPLLPWPTGWGKPRPRGPLVFAAGLFTIGALISIPYTIDAVSEGNDLRAFYGGAIGLVGITTVAVILPILRVRRTRMPRDVEVGEQDDGLSTLRIYYVTYWRRALTAWLAVGAAFLVIRGLMFIFSISSDTTSSGRSAVAGGGLLVVLIALALAVAVGLHLYSSRNRRGLVTLTRDGVSLRFGGTVSSVGWDDIGDVIPCIANNAHTVRIVPAQGKKIDVTSGKSLIDRLQAGLLERRIDIPVWVLGMDPAFFFHTVRFYWQHPESRDELSTDAVIERMRRGDVAVDV
;
A
#
# COMPACT_ATOMS: atom_id res chain seq x y z
N MET A 1 -1.02 -25.82 -8.76
CA MET A 1 -0.97 -24.34 -8.68
C MET A 1 0.21 -23.89 -9.54
N SER A 2 0.05 -24.10 -10.84
CA SER A 2 1.09 -24.13 -11.87
C SER A 2 0.75 -23.12 -12.95
N GLU A 3 1.77 -22.39 -13.41
CA GLU A 3 1.85 -21.70 -14.70
C GLU A 3 0.64 -20.87 -15.18
N ASN A 4 0.39 -19.75 -14.51
CA ASN A 4 -0.10 -18.55 -15.19
C ASN A 4 0.90 -17.41 -14.92
N GLU A 5 2.18 -17.69 -15.23
CA GLU A 5 3.29 -16.74 -15.10
C GLU A 5 3.36 -15.71 -16.24
N ASN A 6 2.49 -15.82 -17.23
CA ASN A 6 2.40 -14.88 -18.35
C ASN A 6 1.63 -13.62 -17.93
N GLY A 7 2.17 -12.89 -16.95
CA GLY A 7 1.74 -11.51 -16.71
C GLY A 7 1.88 -10.73 -18.00
N VAL A 8 0.78 -10.15 -18.48
CA VAL A 8 0.74 -9.40 -19.73
C VAL A 8 1.74 -8.25 -19.65
N ALA A 9 2.69 -8.23 -20.57
CA ALA A 9 3.65 -7.14 -20.68
C ALA A 9 2.92 -5.89 -21.17
N THR A 10 3.11 -4.78 -20.48
CA THR A 10 2.57 -3.47 -20.89
C THR A 10 3.72 -2.57 -21.33
N PRO A 11 3.60 -1.87 -22.47
CA PRO A 11 4.65 -0.98 -22.93
C PRO A 11 4.86 0.18 -21.96
N LEU A 12 6.11 0.64 -21.85
CA LEU A 12 6.46 1.79 -21.02
C LEU A 12 6.09 3.08 -21.74
N LEU A 13 4.98 3.68 -21.34
CA LEU A 13 4.51 4.92 -21.94
C LEU A 13 5.36 6.14 -21.53
N PRO A 14 5.31 7.25 -22.29
CA PRO A 14 6.01 8.49 -21.96
C PRO A 14 5.66 8.96 -20.55
N TRP A 15 6.69 9.36 -19.79
CA TRP A 15 6.52 9.81 -18.42
C TRP A 15 5.89 11.21 -18.39
N PRO A 16 4.73 11.41 -17.75
CA PRO A 16 4.08 12.72 -17.70
C PRO A 16 4.93 13.78 -17.00
N THR A 17 5.00 14.98 -17.60
CA THR A 17 5.87 16.08 -17.14
C THR A 17 5.51 16.58 -15.73
N GLY A 18 4.23 16.52 -15.33
CA GLY A 18 3.78 16.96 -14.00
C GLY A 18 4.34 16.16 -12.81
N TRP A 19 4.88 14.96 -13.04
CA TRP A 19 5.60 14.21 -12.00
C TRP A 19 7.08 14.59 -11.87
N GLY A 20 7.61 15.41 -12.78
CA GLY A 20 9.03 15.72 -12.84
C GLY A 20 9.89 14.49 -13.14
N LYS A 21 11.19 14.56 -12.82
CA LYS A 21 12.10 13.43 -12.99
C LYS A 21 11.71 12.28 -12.05
N PRO A 22 11.82 11.01 -12.48
CA PRO A 22 11.65 9.87 -11.59
C PRO A 22 12.76 9.90 -10.52
N ARG A 23 12.44 10.46 -9.34
CA ARG A 23 13.40 10.54 -8.23
C ARG A 23 13.39 9.22 -7.45
N PRO A 24 14.56 8.76 -6.94
CA PRO A 24 14.58 7.69 -5.96
C PRO A 24 13.73 8.15 -4.77
N ARG A 25 12.77 7.31 -4.37
CA ARG A 25 11.82 7.67 -3.32
C ARG A 25 12.60 7.90 -2.02
N GLY A 26 12.36 9.00 -1.30
CA GLY A 26 12.93 9.22 0.05
C GLY A 26 12.82 7.99 0.98
N PRO A 27 11.71 7.22 0.94
CA PRO A 27 11.60 5.91 1.60
C PRO A 27 12.71 4.90 1.27
N LEU A 28 13.31 4.93 0.08
CA LEU A 28 14.44 4.05 -0.29
C LEU A 28 15.68 4.41 0.50
N VAL A 29 16.02 5.71 0.55
CA VAL A 29 17.17 6.21 1.32
C VAL A 29 16.96 5.91 2.80
N PHE A 30 15.74 6.13 3.30
CA PHE A 30 15.37 5.78 4.66
C PHE A 30 15.50 4.27 4.94
N ALA A 31 14.96 3.41 4.07
CA ALA A 31 15.03 1.96 4.22
C ALA A 31 16.47 1.45 4.15
N ALA A 32 17.27 1.95 3.21
CA ALA A 32 18.68 1.61 3.07
C ALA A 32 19.48 2.08 4.30
N GLY A 33 19.23 3.29 4.80
CA GLY A 33 19.85 3.80 6.03
C GLY A 33 19.48 2.96 7.25
N LEU A 34 18.19 2.68 7.45
CA LEU A 34 17.70 1.86 8.55
C LEU A 34 18.27 0.43 8.50
N PHE A 35 18.31 -0.18 7.31
CA PHE A 35 18.92 -1.48 7.10
C PHE A 35 20.41 -1.47 7.43
N THR A 36 21.14 -0.46 6.95
CA THR A 36 22.59 -0.33 7.17
C THR A 36 22.90 -0.16 8.66
N ILE A 37 22.18 0.73 9.36
CA ILE A 37 22.33 0.92 10.80
C ILE A 37 21.97 -0.36 11.54
N GLY A 38 20.84 -0.99 11.19
CA GLY A 38 20.40 -2.24 11.79
C GLY A 38 21.43 -3.36 11.63
N ALA A 39 22.01 -3.51 10.44
CA ALA A 39 23.05 -4.50 10.16
C ALA A 39 24.35 -4.19 10.92
N LEU A 40 24.80 -2.92 10.93
CA LEU A 40 26.00 -2.49 11.65
C LEU A 40 25.90 -2.70 13.16
N ILE A 41 24.71 -2.67 13.75
CA ILE A 41 24.49 -2.97 15.16
C ILE A 41 24.31 -4.48 15.38
N SER A 42 23.45 -5.11 14.58
CA SER A 42 23.05 -6.51 14.73
C SER A 42 24.22 -7.47 14.57
N ILE A 43 25.04 -7.29 13.54
CA ILE A 43 26.13 -8.23 13.22
C ILE A 43 27.17 -8.31 14.36
N PRO A 44 27.82 -7.21 14.80
CA PRO A 44 28.81 -7.30 15.87
C PRO A 44 28.18 -7.74 17.19
N TYR A 45 26.97 -7.28 17.51
CA TYR A 45 26.26 -7.70 18.73
C TYR A 45 25.96 -9.21 18.74
N THR A 46 25.57 -9.77 17.58
CA THR A 46 25.34 -11.21 17.45
C THR A 46 26.63 -12.00 17.60
N ILE A 47 27.72 -11.56 16.95
CA ILE A 47 29.03 -12.24 17.01
C ILE A 47 29.57 -12.25 18.44
N ASP A 48 29.55 -11.09 19.11
CA ASP A 48 29.98 -10.93 20.49
C ASP A 48 29.20 -11.88 21.40
N ALA A 49 27.87 -11.90 21.28
CA ALA A 49 27.01 -12.79 22.04
C ALA A 49 27.28 -14.29 21.83
N VAL A 50 27.53 -14.70 20.59
CA VAL A 50 27.89 -16.10 20.26
C VAL A 50 29.24 -16.44 20.88
N SER A 51 30.21 -15.51 20.85
CA SER A 51 31.53 -15.73 21.43
C SER A 51 31.51 -15.87 22.96
N GLU A 52 30.55 -15.22 23.63
CA GLU A 52 30.30 -15.36 25.07
C GLU A 52 29.50 -16.64 25.42
N GLY A 53 29.04 -17.42 24.43
CA GLY A 53 28.12 -18.54 24.65
C GLY A 53 26.73 -18.12 25.14
N ASN A 54 26.33 -16.88 24.88
CA ASN A 54 25.04 -16.34 25.27
C ASN A 54 24.03 -16.47 24.12
N ASP A 55 23.46 -17.66 23.99
CA ASP A 55 22.49 -18.02 22.93
C ASP A 55 21.33 -17.02 22.83
N LEU A 56 20.91 -16.48 23.96
CA LEU A 56 19.83 -15.52 24.01
C LEU A 56 20.20 -14.18 23.39
N ARG A 57 21.35 -13.61 23.78
CA ARG A 57 21.84 -12.37 23.18
C ARG A 57 22.06 -12.56 21.67
N ALA A 58 22.56 -13.72 21.26
CA ALA A 58 22.75 -14.07 19.86
C ALA A 58 21.41 -14.09 19.11
N PHE A 59 20.38 -14.70 19.69
CA PHE A 59 19.02 -14.68 19.14
C PHE A 59 18.48 -13.26 18.94
N TYR A 60 18.66 -12.37 19.93
CA TYR A 60 18.25 -10.98 19.82
C TYR A 60 18.99 -10.24 18.71
N GLY A 61 20.30 -10.46 18.59
CA GLY A 61 21.09 -9.90 17.51
C GLY A 61 20.56 -10.34 16.14
N GLY A 62 20.29 -11.63 15.96
CA GLY A 62 19.68 -12.17 14.74
C GLY A 62 18.29 -11.60 14.45
N ALA A 63 17.45 -11.41 15.49
CA ALA A 63 16.12 -10.82 15.34
C ALA A 63 16.18 -9.36 14.84
N ILE A 64 17.14 -8.55 15.32
CA ILE A 64 17.35 -7.17 14.83
C ILE A 64 17.70 -7.19 13.34
N GLY A 65 18.60 -8.08 12.93
CA GLY A 65 18.97 -8.26 11.52
C GLY A 65 17.77 -8.66 10.66
N LEU A 66 16.94 -9.60 11.13
CA LEU A 66 15.73 -10.03 10.44
C LEU A 66 14.71 -8.90 10.30
N VAL A 67 14.53 -8.06 11.33
CA VAL A 67 13.68 -6.87 11.24
C VAL A 67 14.18 -5.94 10.14
N GLY A 68 15.48 -5.67 10.09
CA GLY A 68 16.08 -4.85 9.01
C GLY A 68 15.78 -5.41 7.62
N ILE A 69 16.02 -6.71 7.40
CA ILE A 69 15.77 -7.39 6.11
C ILE A 69 14.29 -7.31 5.73
N THR A 70 13.40 -7.63 6.68
CA THR A 70 11.96 -7.65 6.43
C THR A 70 11.41 -6.26 6.15
N THR A 71 11.90 -5.21 6.82
CA THR A 71 11.55 -3.83 6.50
C THR A 71 11.93 -3.45 5.07
N VAL A 72 13.13 -3.82 4.61
CA VAL A 72 13.54 -3.61 3.21
C VAL A 72 12.61 -4.39 2.26
N ALA A 73 12.30 -5.65 2.57
CA ALA A 73 11.42 -6.48 1.75
C ALA A 73 10.00 -5.92 1.64
N VAL A 74 9.45 -5.32 2.70
CA VAL A 74 8.13 -4.65 2.69
C VAL A 74 8.16 -3.37 1.85
N ILE A 75 9.24 -2.61 1.91
CA ILE A 75 9.37 -1.32 1.21
C ILE A 75 9.69 -1.55 -0.28
N LEU A 76 10.45 -2.59 -0.64
CA LEU A 76 10.96 -2.82 -1.99
C LEU A 76 9.88 -2.75 -3.10
N PRO A 77 8.69 -3.33 -2.96
CA PRO A 77 7.64 -3.22 -3.97
C PRO A 77 7.11 -1.78 -4.17
N ILE A 78 7.18 -0.95 -3.13
CA ILE A 78 6.84 0.47 -3.19
C ILE A 78 7.92 1.24 -3.95
N LEU A 79 9.17 0.77 -3.99
CA LEU A 79 10.27 1.46 -4.64
C LEU A 79 10.22 1.39 -6.17
N ARG A 80 9.60 0.34 -6.73
CA ARG A 80 9.43 0.20 -8.18
C ARG A 80 8.40 1.19 -8.70
N VAL A 81 8.89 2.34 -9.17
CA VAL A 81 8.08 3.40 -9.79
C VAL A 81 7.50 2.95 -11.12
N ARG A 82 8.34 2.42 -12.01
CA ARG A 82 7.92 1.92 -13.33
C ARG A 82 7.67 0.42 -13.29
N ARG A 83 6.62 -0.04 -13.97
CA ARG A 83 6.24 -1.45 -14.04
C ARG A 83 5.99 -1.85 -15.49
N THR A 84 6.43 -3.03 -15.88
CA THR A 84 6.26 -3.54 -17.25
C THR A 84 5.18 -4.60 -17.36
N ARG A 85 4.47 -4.88 -16.26
CA ARG A 85 3.45 -5.93 -16.19
C ARG A 85 2.14 -5.35 -15.66
N MET A 86 1.05 -5.76 -16.30
CA MET A 86 -0.30 -5.46 -15.82
C MET A 86 -0.56 -6.18 -14.48
N PRO A 87 -1.31 -5.56 -13.55
CA PRO A 87 -1.81 -6.28 -12.38
C PRO A 87 -2.65 -7.49 -12.81
N ARG A 88 -2.58 -8.58 -12.05
CA ARG A 88 -3.42 -9.78 -12.31
C ARG A 88 -4.90 -9.52 -12.06
N ASP A 89 -5.19 -8.59 -11.16
CA ASP A 89 -6.55 -8.24 -10.73
C ASP A 89 -7.09 -7.07 -11.58
N VAL A 90 -6.89 -7.12 -12.89
CA VAL A 90 -7.59 -6.25 -13.84
C VAL A 90 -8.60 -7.12 -14.58
N GLU A 91 -9.87 -6.85 -14.33
CA GLU A 91 -10.96 -7.68 -14.81
C GLU A 91 -12.05 -6.78 -15.41
N VAL A 92 -12.62 -7.22 -16.53
CA VAL A 92 -13.89 -6.71 -17.01
C VAL A 92 -14.95 -7.55 -16.31
N GLY A 93 -15.73 -6.92 -15.44
CA GLY A 93 -16.68 -7.62 -14.59
C GLY A 93 -18.01 -6.89 -14.45
N GLU A 94 -19.07 -7.66 -14.26
CA GLU A 94 -20.42 -7.15 -14.08
C GLU A 94 -20.58 -6.51 -12.69
N GLN A 95 -21.15 -5.31 -12.64
CA GLN A 95 -21.54 -4.59 -11.44
C GLN A 95 -22.80 -5.18 -10.84
N ASP A 96 -23.05 -4.91 -9.56
CA ASP A 96 -24.30 -5.29 -8.89
C ASP A 96 -25.54 -4.80 -9.69
N ASP A 97 -25.34 -3.78 -10.54
CA ASP A 97 -26.33 -3.19 -11.44
C ASP A 97 -26.38 -3.83 -12.85
N GLY A 98 -25.67 -4.93 -13.09
CA GLY A 98 -25.65 -5.64 -14.39
C GLY A 98 -24.73 -5.02 -15.46
N LEU A 99 -24.04 -3.92 -15.16
CA LEU A 99 -23.16 -3.25 -16.13
C LEU A 99 -21.76 -3.84 -16.10
N SER A 100 -21.23 -4.24 -17.27
CA SER A 100 -19.84 -4.65 -17.40
C SER A 100 -18.92 -3.44 -17.30
N THR A 101 -17.89 -3.54 -16.45
CA THR A 101 -17.03 -2.42 -16.09
C THR A 101 -15.58 -2.87 -15.95
N LEU A 102 -14.63 -2.01 -16.32
CA LEU A 102 -13.22 -2.25 -16.10
C LEU A 102 -12.89 -1.99 -14.63
N ARG A 103 -12.48 -3.04 -13.90
CA ARG A 103 -12.10 -2.97 -12.49
C ARG A 103 -10.62 -3.19 -12.32
N ILE A 104 -10.01 -2.30 -11.54
CA ILE A 104 -8.60 -2.39 -11.15
C ILE A 104 -8.56 -2.45 -9.62
N TYR A 105 -8.25 -3.63 -9.09
CA TYR A 105 -8.22 -3.82 -7.64
C TYR A 105 -6.91 -3.34 -7.02
N TYR A 106 -7.01 -2.88 -5.77
CA TYR A 106 -5.85 -2.54 -4.98
C TYR A 106 -5.07 -3.82 -4.64
N VAL A 107 -3.76 -3.76 -4.80
CA VAL A 107 -2.91 -4.90 -4.54
C VAL A 107 -2.92 -5.23 -3.05
N THR A 108 -3.12 -6.51 -2.73
CA THR A 108 -3.26 -6.99 -1.35
C THR A 108 -1.99 -7.63 -0.77
N TYR A 109 -0.89 -7.76 -1.54
CA TYR A 109 0.34 -8.42 -1.05
C TYR A 109 0.92 -7.73 0.20
N TRP A 110 0.79 -6.41 0.30
CA TRP A 110 1.34 -5.64 1.42
C TRP A 110 0.66 -6.02 2.74
N ARG A 111 -0.63 -6.40 2.69
CA ARG A 111 -1.35 -6.87 3.88
C ARG A 111 -0.74 -8.15 4.42
N ARG A 112 -0.43 -9.12 3.55
CA ARG A 112 0.20 -10.39 3.98
C ARG A 112 1.57 -10.13 4.61
N ALA A 113 2.38 -9.28 3.98
CA ALA A 113 3.70 -8.93 4.49
C ALA A 113 3.60 -8.21 5.84
N LEU A 114 2.65 -7.27 5.98
CA LEU A 114 2.45 -6.51 7.21
C LEU A 114 1.85 -7.36 8.34
N THR A 115 0.93 -8.28 8.02
CA THR A 115 0.42 -9.27 8.99
C THR A 115 1.53 -10.20 9.47
N ALA A 116 2.35 -10.74 8.57
CA ALA A 116 3.50 -11.56 8.94
C ALA A 116 4.48 -10.77 9.82
N TRP A 117 4.77 -9.53 9.46
CA TRP A 117 5.64 -8.64 10.23
C TRP A 117 5.09 -8.35 11.63
N LEU A 118 3.79 -8.06 11.75
CA LEU A 118 3.12 -7.88 13.05
C LEU A 118 3.15 -9.16 13.89
N ALA A 119 2.94 -10.33 13.29
CA ALA A 119 3.00 -11.60 14.00
C ALA A 119 4.39 -11.89 14.56
N VAL A 120 5.45 -11.64 13.76
CA VAL A 120 6.84 -11.76 14.21
C VAL A 120 7.16 -10.76 15.32
N GLY A 121 6.74 -9.50 15.18
CA GLY A 121 6.92 -8.48 16.21
C GLY A 121 6.20 -8.82 17.52
N ALA A 122 4.97 -9.33 17.44
CA ALA A 122 4.20 -9.77 18.60
C ALA A 122 4.88 -10.97 19.31
N ALA A 123 5.32 -11.99 18.55
CA ALA A 123 6.04 -13.13 19.10
C ALA A 123 7.33 -12.68 19.82
N PHE A 124 8.08 -11.77 19.21
CA PHE A 124 9.27 -11.18 19.81
C PHE A 124 8.97 -10.46 21.14
N LEU A 125 7.92 -9.64 21.18
CA LEU A 125 7.50 -8.94 22.39
C LEU A 125 7.07 -9.91 23.50
N VAL A 126 6.37 -11.00 23.16
CA VAL A 126 5.98 -12.04 24.12
C VAL A 126 7.20 -12.75 24.70
N ILE A 127 8.14 -13.18 23.85
CA ILE A 127 9.40 -13.80 24.32
C ILE A 127 10.15 -12.83 25.24
N ARG A 128 10.26 -11.56 24.84
CA ARG A 128 10.90 -10.52 25.65
C ARG A 128 10.21 -10.31 27.00
N GLY A 129 8.87 -10.33 27.04
CA GLY A 129 8.10 -10.24 28.27
C GLY A 129 8.31 -11.44 29.20
N LEU A 130 8.29 -12.67 28.66
CA LEU A 130 8.51 -13.90 29.42
C LEU A 130 9.90 -13.94 30.05
N MET A 131 10.93 -13.64 29.25
CA MET A 131 12.29 -13.47 29.71
C MET A 131 12.41 -12.52 30.90
N PHE A 132 11.66 -11.42 30.79
CA PHE A 132 11.67 -10.38 31.78
C PHE A 132 11.08 -10.87 33.11
N ILE A 133 9.94 -11.57 33.05
CA ILE A 133 9.30 -12.20 34.21
C ILE A 133 10.24 -13.22 34.87
N PHE A 134 10.91 -14.08 34.09
CA PHE A 134 11.83 -15.07 34.64
C PHE A 134 13.06 -14.44 35.30
N SER A 135 13.58 -13.34 34.74
CA SER A 135 14.73 -12.62 35.32
C SER A 135 14.43 -11.92 36.66
N ILE A 136 13.18 -11.47 36.87
CA ILE A 136 12.77 -10.89 38.15
C ILE A 136 12.69 -11.98 39.23
N SER A 137 12.29 -13.19 38.85
CA SER A 137 12.13 -14.31 39.79
C SER A 137 13.46 -14.80 40.37
N SER A 138 14.59 -14.54 39.72
CA SER A 138 15.90 -15.04 40.14
C SER A 138 16.69 -14.08 41.04
N ASP A 139 16.48 -12.76 40.95
CA ASP A 139 17.28 -11.73 41.65
C ASP A 139 16.41 -10.87 42.60
N THR A 140 16.20 -11.33 43.83
CA THR A 140 15.29 -10.70 44.81
C THR A 140 15.88 -9.53 45.61
N THR A 141 17.15 -9.14 45.39
CA THR A 141 17.89 -8.30 46.37
C THR A 141 18.09 -6.82 46.00
N SER A 142 17.53 -6.27 44.91
CA SER A 142 17.70 -4.83 44.60
C SER A 142 16.41 -4.11 44.17
N SER A 143 15.98 -3.14 44.99
CA SER A 143 14.76 -2.33 44.79
C SER A 143 14.80 -1.42 43.55
N GLY A 144 15.98 -1.06 43.04
CA GLY A 144 16.11 -0.27 41.81
C GLY A 144 15.76 -1.05 40.54
N ARG A 145 15.96 -2.38 40.53
CA ARG A 145 15.66 -3.22 39.36
C ARG A 145 14.16 -3.48 39.19
N SER A 146 13.36 -3.44 40.26
CA SER A 146 11.91 -3.70 40.21
C SER A 146 11.12 -2.57 39.52
N ALA A 147 11.55 -1.32 39.62
CA ALA A 147 10.90 -0.19 38.95
C ALA A 147 11.16 -0.18 37.43
N VAL A 148 12.42 -0.40 37.02
CA VAL A 148 12.79 -0.61 35.60
C VAL A 148 12.02 -1.82 35.04
N ALA A 149 11.77 -2.80 35.91
CA ALA A 149 11.02 -3.97 35.57
C ALA A 149 9.54 -3.78 35.30
N GLY A 150 8.84 -3.05 36.18
CA GLY A 150 7.44 -2.68 35.93
C GLY A 150 7.28 -1.91 34.63
N GLY A 151 8.21 -0.98 34.34
CA GLY A 151 8.19 -0.19 33.11
C GLY A 151 8.36 -1.03 31.84
N GLY A 152 9.31 -1.98 31.83
CA GLY A 152 9.54 -2.86 30.69
C GLY A 152 8.32 -3.74 30.34
N LEU A 153 7.67 -4.31 31.35
CA LEU A 153 6.46 -5.13 31.15
C LEU A 153 5.30 -4.29 30.60
N LEU A 154 5.09 -3.08 31.13
CA LEU A 154 4.04 -2.18 30.65
C LEU A 154 4.22 -1.81 29.17
N VAL A 155 5.46 -1.52 28.74
CA VAL A 155 5.77 -1.23 27.33
C VAL A 155 5.44 -2.42 26.43
N VAL A 156 5.77 -3.64 26.86
CA VAL A 156 5.43 -4.88 26.12
C VAL A 156 3.93 -5.04 25.98
N LEU A 157 3.16 -4.83 27.06
CA LEU A 157 1.70 -4.94 27.04
C LEU A 157 1.04 -3.90 26.11
N ILE A 158 1.49 -2.64 26.17
CA ILE A 158 1.01 -1.57 25.28
C ILE A 158 1.32 -1.91 23.82
N ALA A 159 2.54 -2.36 23.53
CA ALA A 159 2.95 -2.73 22.18
C ALA A 159 2.15 -3.92 21.64
N LEU A 160 1.85 -4.92 22.48
CA LEU A 160 1.02 -6.06 22.11
C LEU A 160 -0.44 -5.63 21.85
N ALA A 161 -1.02 -4.79 22.72
CA ALA A 161 -2.36 -4.25 22.54
C ALA A 161 -2.46 -3.46 21.22
N LEU A 162 -1.44 -2.65 20.90
CA LEU A 162 -1.36 -1.94 19.63
C LEU A 162 -1.25 -2.90 18.44
N ALA A 163 -0.41 -3.94 18.53
CA ALA A 163 -0.28 -4.95 17.48
C ALA A 163 -1.60 -5.69 17.22
N VAL A 164 -2.35 -6.03 18.27
CA VAL A 164 -3.69 -6.64 18.17
C VAL A 164 -4.68 -5.66 17.54
N ALA A 165 -4.72 -4.40 17.99
CA ALA A 165 -5.61 -3.38 17.43
C ALA A 165 -5.35 -3.17 15.92
N VAL A 166 -4.08 -3.06 15.52
CA VAL A 166 -3.68 -2.96 14.10
C VAL A 166 -4.05 -4.23 13.34
N GLY A 167 -3.81 -5.41 13.92
CA GLY A 167 -4.19 -6.70 13.31
C GLY A 167 -5.69 -6.81 13.07
N LEU A 168 -6.51 -6.44 14.05
CA LEU A 168 -7.97 -6.39 13.93
C LEU A 168 -8.42 -5.39 12.87
N HIS A 169 -7.79 -4.22 12.80
CA HIS A 169 -8.09 -3.21 11.77
C HIS A 169 -7.81 -3.74 10.36
N LEU A 170 -6.65 -4.38 10.16
CA LEU A 170 -6.28 -5.00 8.87
C LEU A 170 -7.23 -6.13 8.49
N TYR A 171 -7.68 -6.91 9.49
CA TYR A 171 -8.60 -8.03 9.27
C TYR A 171 -10.04 -7.58 9.02
N SER A 172 -10.52 -6.56 9.74
CA SER A 172 -11.84 -5.96 9.50
C SER A 172 -11.95 -5.38 8.09
N SER A 173 -10.83 -4.87 7.55
CA SER A 173 -10.73 -4.38 6.17
C SER A 173 -10.74 -5.50 5.11
N ARG A 174 -10.80 -6.78 5.48
CA ARG A 174 -10.63 -7.93 4.55
C ARG A 174 -11.68 -8.00 3.44
N ASN A 175 -12.92 -7.55 3.69
CA ASN A 175 -14.00 -7.54 2.70
C ASN A 175 -14.13 -6.23 1.90
N ARG A 176 -13.30 -5.22 2.18
CA ARG A 176 -13.38 -3.91 1.51
C ARG A 176 -12.09 -3.62 0.78
N ARG A 177 -11.86 -4.37 -0.32
CA ARG A 177 -10.74 -4.07 -1.21
C ARG A 177 -11.01 -2.72 -1.87
N GLY A 178 -10.00 -1.86 -1.85
CA GLY A 178 -10.04 -0.66 -2.68
C GLY A 178 -10.08 -1.09 -4.14
N LEU A 179 -10.85 -0.39 -4.95
CA LEU A 179 -10.91 -0.63 -6.39
C LEU A 179 -11.16 0.69 -7.10
N VAL A 180 -10.62 0.79 -8.30
CA VAL A 180 -10.97 1.82 -9.27
C VAL A 180 -11.79 1.14 -10.35
N THR A 181 -12.96 1.70 -10.64
CA THR A 181 -13.80 1.26 -11.74
C THR A 181 -13.84 2.35 -12.80
N LEU A 182 -13.56 1.97 -14.05
CA LEU A 182 -13.79 2.80 -15.22
C LEU A 182 -15.03 2.23 -15.91
N THR A 183 -16.09 3.03 -15.96
CA THR A 183 -17.37 2.68 -16.60
C THR A 183 -17.55 3.50 -17.86
N ARG A 184 -18.58 3.19 -18.66
CA ARG A 184 -18.99 4.02 -19.79
C ARG A 184 -19.27 5.47 -19.38
N ASP A 185 -19.85 5.64 -18.19
CA ASP A 185 -20.37 6.94 -17.73
C ASP A 185 -19.34 7.74 -16.92
N GLY A 186 -18.37 7.09 -16.28
CA GLY A 186 -17.37 7.81 -15.50
C GLY A 186 -16.29 6.97 -14.84
N VAL A 187 -15.64 7.61 -13.87
CA VAL A 187 -14.64 7.01 -13.00
C VAL A 187 -15.21 6.91 -11.60
N SER A 188 -15.14 5.74 -10.98
CA SER A 188 -15.42 5.57 -9.56
C SER A 188 -14.23 4.98 -8.81
N LEU A 189 -14.00 5.50 -7.62
CA LEU A 189 -13.01 5.04 -6.67
C LEU A 189 -13.73 4.58 -5.41
N ARG A 190 -13.60 3.30 -5.09
CA ARG A 190 -14.06 2.76 -3.81
C ARG A 190 -12.86 2.59 -2.90
N PHE A 191 -12.88 3.24 -1.74
CA PHE A 191 -11.88 3.10 -0.70
C PHE A 191 -12.56 2.80 0.64
N GLY A 192 -12.44 1.55 1.09
CA GLY A 192 -13.10 1.11 2.31
C GLY A 192 -14.64 1.14 2.18
N GLY A 193 -15.29 1.96 3.00
CA GLY A 193 -16.74 2.16 2.97
C GLY A 193 -17.21 3.31 2.08
N THR A 194 -16.28 4.09 1.52
CA THR A 194 -16.57 5.29 0.75
C THR A 194 -16.42 5.03 -0.74
N VAL A 195 -17.38 5.49 -1.53
CA VAL A 195 -17.35 5.47 -2.99
C VAL A 195 -17.37 6.92 -3.47
N SER A 196 -16.40 7.28 -4.29
CA SER A 196 -16.31 8.59 -4.96
C SER A 196 -16.42 8.38 -6.45
N SER A 197 -17.39 9.00 -7.10
CA SER A 197 -17.64 8.88 -8.54
C SER A 197 -17.72 10.23 -9.22
N VAL A 198 -17.20 10.30 -10.44
CA VAL A 198 -17.28 11.47 -11.31
C VAL A 198 -17.59 11.02 -12.73
N GLY A 199 -18.62 11.60 -13.34
CA GLY A 199 -18.96 11.35 -14.74
C GLY A 199 -17.86 11.88 -15.65
N TRP A 200 -17.60 11.23 -16.78
CA TRP A 200 -16.53 11.66 -17.69
C TRP A 200 -16.69 13.11 -18.16
N ASP A 201 -17.92 13.52 -18.41
CA ASP A 201 -18.25 14.88 -18.89
C ASP A 201 -18.18 15.92 -17.75
N ASP A 202 -18.13 15.47 -16.50
CA ASP A 202 -17.91 16.31 -15.32
C ASP A 202 -16.43 16.40 -14.93
N ILE A 203 -15.53 15.70 -15.63
CA ILE A 203 -14.07 15.83 -15.43
C ILE A 203 -13.58 17.05 -16.18
N GLY A 204 -13.01 18.00 -15.45
CA GLY A 204 -12.40 19.20 -16.01
C GLY A 204 -10.94 18.99 -16.38
N ASP A 205 -10.21 18.16 -15.63
CA ASP A 205 -8.81 17.87 -15.91
C ASP A 205 -8.35 16.53 -15.29
N VAL A 206 -7.37 15.89 -15.93
CA VAL A 206 -6.67 14.70 -15.46
C VAL A 206 -5.18 15.03 -15.34
N ILE A 207 -4.71 15.23 -14.11
CA ILE A 207 -3.40 15.82 -13.83
C ILE A 207 -2.47 14.76 -13.18
N PRO A 208 -1.25 14.57 -13.69
CA PRO A 208 -0.23 13.81 -13.00
C PRO A 208 0.37 14.67 -11.88
N CYS A 209 0.22 14.26 -10.61
CA CYS A 209 0.78 14.98 -9.47
C CYS A 209 1.49 14.07 -8.46
N ILE A 210 2.34 14.65 -7.61
CA ILE A 210 2.94 13.94 -6.46
C ILE A 210 2.13 14.29 -5.21
N ALA A 211 1.51 13.29 -4.59
CA ALA A 211 0.82 13.43 -3.31
C ALA A 211 1.41 12.42 -2.31
N ASN A 212 1.77 12.87 -1.11
CA ASN A 212 2.39 12.03 -0.07
C ASN A 212 3.62 11.24 -0.57
N ASN A 213 4.49 11.89 -1.36
CA ASN A 213 5.67 11.26 -1.98
C ASN A 213 5.36 10.07 -2.92
N ALA A 214 4.12 9.98 -3.41
CA ALA A 214 3.68 8.98 -4.36
C ALA A 214 3.21 9.62 -5.68
N HIS A 215 3.46 8.93 -6.79
CA HIS A 215 2.90 9.29 -8.09
C HIS A 215 1.40 9.00 -8.07
N THR A 216 0.64 10.06 -8.24
CA THR A 216 -0.82 10.07 -8.10
C THR A 216 -1.41 10.65 -9.37
N VAL A 217 -2.48 10.01 -9.86
CA VAL A 217 -3.34 10.58 -10.90
C VAL A 217 -4.47 11.31 -10.20
N ARG A 218 -4.56 12.62 -10.44
CA ARG A 218 -5.58 13.49 -9.86
C ARG A 218 -6.63 13.77 -10.91
N ILE A 219 -7.88 13.42 -10.59
CA ILE A 219 -9.04 13.77 -11.40
C ILE A 219 -9.70 14.98 -10.75
N VAL A 220 -9.78 16.08 -11.50
CA VAL A 220 -10.34 17.35 -11.06
C VAL A 220 -11.70 17.55 -11.73
N PRO A 221 -12.78 17.79 -10.97
CA PRO A 221 -14.09 18.07 -11.55
C PRO A 221 -14.07 19.41 -12.32
N ALA A 222 -14.90 19.52 -13.34
CA ALA A 222 -15.13 20.75 -14.08
C ALA A 222 -15.69 21.85 -13.16
N GLN A 223 -15.54 23.11 -13.55
CA GLN A 223 -15.99 24.24 -12.74
C GLN A 223 -17.50 24.14 -12.45
N GLY A 224 -17.86 24.21 -11.16
CA GLY A 224 -19.26 24.10 -10.71
C GLY A 224 -19.77 22.66 -10.57
N LYS A 225 -19.00 21.66 -10.98
CA LYS A 225 -19.30 20.24 -10.74
C LYS A 225 -18.65 19.75 -9.44
N LYS A 226 -19.24 18.72 -8.85
CA LYS A 226 -18.74 18.07 -7.63
C LYS A 226 -18.61 16.58 -7.88
N ILE A 227 -17.66 15.96 -7.19
CA ILE A 227 -17.57 14.50 -7.14
C ILE A 227 -18.69 13.99 -6.26
N ASP A 228 -19.44 13.00 -6.75
CA ASP A 228 -20.44 12.31 -5.96
C ASP A 228 -19.74 11.39 -4.96
N VAL A 229 -19.96 11.64 -3.66
CA VAL A 229 -19.31 10.88 -2.58
C VAL A 229 -20.37 10.19 -1.75
N THR A 230 -20.56 8.90 -2.01
CA THR A 230 -21.34 8.03 -1.13
C THR A 230 -20.44 7.56 0.02
N SER A 231 -20.51 8.26 1.14
CA SER A 231 -19.79 7.91 2.37
C SER A 231 -20.53 6.87 3.21
N GLY A 232 -19.78 6.01 3.90
CA GLY A 232 -20.34 5.04 4.85
C GLY A 232 -21.02 5.68 6.06
N LYS A 233 -21.61 4.84 6.93
CA LYS A 233 -22.29 5.29 8.17
C LYS A 233 -21.35 5.89 9.24
N SER A 234 -20.04 5.90 9.02
CA SER A 234 -19.06 6.35 10.02
C SER A 234 -18.99 7.88 10.09
N LEU A 235 -18.89 8.42 11.30
CA LEU A 235 -18.65 9.86 11.54
C LEU A 235 -17.34 10.33 10.89
N ILE A 236 -16.32 9.49 10.88
CA ILE A 236 -15.02 9.81 10.27
C ILE A 236 -15.17 9.96 8.76
N ASP A 237 -15.96 9.09 8.12
CA ASP A 237 -16.22 9.15 6.68
C ASP A 237 -16.95 10.45 6.32
N ARG A 238 -17.91 10.88 7.14
CA ARG A 238 -18.62 12.16 6.96
C ARG A 238 -17.70 13.38 7.09
N LEU A 239 -16.77 13.36 8.04
CA LEU A 239 -15.79 14.45 8.19
C LEU A 239 -14.81 14.50 7.01
N GLN A 240 -14.50 13.35 6.41
CA GLN A 240 -13.62 13.28 5.24
C GLN A 240 -14.34 13.60 3.92
N ALA A 241 -15.67 13.43 3.86
CA ALA A 241 -16.47 13.64 2.64
C ALA A 241 -16.20 15.01 1.99
N GLY A 242 -16.18 16.10 2.76
CA GLY A 242 -15.95 17.45 2.22
C GLY A 242 -14.56 17.67 1.59
N LEU A 243 -13.56 16.87 1.98
CA LEU A 243 -12.24 16.87 1.33
C LEU A 243 -12.25 16.01 0.05
N LEU A 244 -13.01 14.91 0.06
CA LEU A 244 -13.15 13.97 -1.05
C LEU A 244 -14.00 14.53 -2.21
N GLU A 245 -14.94 15.42 -1.93
CA GLU A 245 -15.78 16.07 -2.95
C GLU A 245 -15.00 16.94 -3.95
N ARG A 246 -13.78 17.37 -3.60
CA ARG A 246 -13.01 18.35 -4.37
C ARG A 246 -12.15 17.75 -5.48
N ARG A 247 -11.63 16.54 -5.28
CA ARG A 247 -10.75 15.84 -6.23
C ARG A 247 -10.63 14.36 -5.87
N ILE A 248 -10.45 13.52 -6.89
CA ILE A 248 -10.10 12.12 -6.69
C ILE A 248 -8.59 11.97 -6.90
N ASP A 249 -7.87 11.69 -5.82
CA ASP A 249 -6.43 11.43 -5.84
C ASP A 249 -6.19 9.90 -5.82
N ILE A 250 -5.75 9.33 -6.95
CA ILE A 250 -5.52 7.88 -7.10
C ILE A 250 -4.00 7.58 -7.03
N PRO A 251 -3.49 7.07 -5.90
CA PRO A 251 -2.07 6.73 -5.77
C PRO A 251 -1.76 5.45 -6.54
N VAL A 252 -1.22 5.53 -7.75
CA VAL A 252 -1.18 4.38 -8.70
C VAL A 252 -0.39 3.17 -8.17
N TRP A 253 0.56 3.38 -7.26
CA TRP A 253 1.32 2.28 -6.66
C TRP A 253 0.43 1.24 -5.94
N VAL A 254 -0.74 1.65 -5.44
CA VAL A 254 -1.70 0.75 -4.79
C VAL A 254 -2.44 -0.13 -5.80
N LEU A 255 -2.58 0.31 -7.05
CA LEU A 255 -3.21 -0.45 -8.14
C LEU A 255 -2.29 -1.51 -8.71
N GLY A 256 -1.00 -1.42 -8.40
CA GLY A 256 -0.02 -2.36 -8.87
C GLY A 256 0.46 -2.12 -10.31
N MET A 257 -0.04 -1.07 -10.95
CA MET A 257 0.16 -0.71 -12.35
C MET A 257 1.29 0.32 -12.50
N ASP A 258 1.81 0.48 -13.72
CA ASP A 258 2.70 1.60 -14.04
C ASP A 258 1.93 2.94 -13.96
N PRO A 259 2.45 3.94 -13.23
CA PRO A 259 1.79 5.24 -13.09
C PRO A 259 1.47 5.90 -14.44
N ALA A 260 2.46 5.97 -15.34
CA ALA A 260 2.29 6.64 -16.63
C ALA A 260 1.25 5.90 -17.47
N PHE A 261 1.29 4.57 -17.45
CA PHE A 261 0.28 3.75 -18.10
C PHE A 261 -1.14 4.07 -17.62
N PHE A 262 -1.39 4.03 -16.31
CA PHE A 262 -2.72 4.33 -15.76
C PHE A 262 -3.17 5.77 -16.07
N PHE A 263 -2.26 6.74 -15.98
CA PHE A 263 -2.52 8.13 -16.34
C PHE A 263 -3.02 8.27 -17.78
N HIS A 264 -2.29 7.69 -18.74
CA HIS A 264 -2.66 7.74 -20.15
C HIS A 264 -3.94 6.99 -20.43
N THR A 265 -4.20 5.85 -19.75
CA THR A 265 -5.49 5.15 -19.86
C THR A 265 -6.66 6.05 -19.44
N VAL A 266 -6.59 6.67 -18.26
CA VAL A 266 -7.68 7.55 -17.78
C VAL A 266 -7.85 8.76 -18.70
N ARG A 267 -6.75 9.37 -19.13
CA ARG A 267 -6.76 10.53 -20.02
C ARG A 267 -7.34 10.20 -21.40
N PHE A 268 -6.98 9.04 -21.97
CA PHE A 268 -7.50 8.58 -23.25
C PHE A 268 -9.02 8.51 -23.25
N TYR A 269 -9.63 7.82 -22.28
CA TYR A 269 -11.10 7.69 -22.20
C TYR A 269 -11.83 8.97 -21.84
N TRP A 270 -11.15 9.88 -21.12
CA TRP A 270 -11.67 11.22 -20.91
C TRP A 270 -11.78 11.98 -22.24
N GLN A 271 -10.74 11.92 -23.09
CA GLN A 271 -10.66 12.63 -24.36
C GLN A 271 -11.42 11.97 -25.52
N HIS A 272 -11.73 10.67 -25.45
CA HIS A 272 -12.37 9.88 -26.52
C HIS A 272 -13.71 9.27 -26.08
N PRO A 273 -14.81 10.07 -26.05
CA PRO A 273 -16.12 9.59 -25.65
C PRO A 273 -16.61 8.36 -26.43
N GLU A 274 -16.29 8.29 -27.71
CA GLU A 274 -16.66 7.21 -28.62
C GLU A 274 -16.00 5.86 -28.29
N SER A 275 -14.87 5.89 -27.57
CA SER A 275 -14.16 4.66 -27.16
C SER A 275 -14.65 4.10 -25.82
N ARG A 276 -15.48 4.85 -25.06
CA ARG A 276 -15.90 4.48 -23.70
C ARG A 276 -16.72 3.18 -23.64
N ASP A 277 -17.39 2.82 -24.73
CA ASP A 277 -18.20 1.59 -24.80
C ASP A 277 -17.33 0.33 -24.62
N GLU A 278 -16.06 0.39 -25.05
CA GLU A 278 -15.13 -0.73 -24.96
C GLU A 278 -14.70 -1.03 -23.51
N LEU A 279 -14.88 -0.08 -22.57
CA LEU A 279 -14.63 -0.27 -21.12
C LEU A 279 -15.49 -1.38 -20.51
N SER A 280 -16.57 -1.75 -21.18
CA SER A 280 -17.48 -2.83 -20.79
C SER A 280 -17.12 -4.19 -21.40
N THR A 281 -16.03 -4.28 -22.18
CA THR A 281 -15.69 -5.48 -22.97
C THR A 281 -14.19 -5.80 -22.86
N ASP A 282 -13.78 -7.00 -23.23
CA ASP A 282 -12.35 -7.38 -23.25
C ASP A 282 -11.49 -6.53 -24.21
N ALA A 283 -12.11 -5.74 -25.09
CA ALA A 283 -11.40 -4.83 -26.00
C ALA A 283 -10.55 -3.80 -25.24
N VAL A 284 -10.97 -3.33 -24.06
CA VAL A 284 -10.14 -2.43 -23.24
C VAL A 284 -8.85 -3.12 -22.79
N ILE A 285 -8.92 -4.39 -22.38
CA ILE A 285 -7.75 -5.15 -21.93
C ILE A 285 -6.79 -5.37 -23.09
N GLU A 286 -7.30 -5.65 -24.28
CA GLU A 286 -6.48 -5.79 -25.49
C GLU A 286 -5.84 -4.47 -25.91
N ARG A 287 -6.57 -3.35 -25.82
CA ARG A 287 -6.01 -2.01 -26.05
C ARG A 287 -4.89 -1.70 -25.05
N MET A 288 -5.14 -1.96 -23.77
CA MET A 288 -4.15 -1.79 -22.70
C MET A 288 -2.90 -2.64 -22.93
N ARG A 289 -3.06 -3.89 -23.40
CA ARG A 289 -1.96 -4.78 -23.76
C ARG A 289 -1.11 -4.23 -24.91
N ARG A 290 -1.76 -3.72 -25.96
CA ARG A 290 -1.08 -3.12 -27.13
C ARG A 290 -0.41 -1.79 -26.80
N GLY A 291 -0.91 -1.08 -25.79
CA GLY A 291 -0.42 0.24 -25.41
C GLY A 291 -1.01 1.39 -26.21
N ASP A 292 -2.09 1.14 -26.95
CA ASP A 292 -2.77 2.13 -27.82
C ASP A 292 -3.55 3.19 -27.01
N VAL A 293 -3.22 3.35 -25.72
CA VAL A 293 -3.73 4.42 -24.84
C VAL A 293 -2.83 5.65 -24.85
N ALA A 294 -1.68 5.59 -25.54
CA ALA A 294 -0.65 6.64 -25.55
C ALA A 294 -0.75 7.62 -26.73
N VAL A 295 -1.78 7.51 -27.56
CA VAL A 295 -1.73 7.96 -28.97
C VAL A 295 -1.69 9.48 -29.14
N ASP A 296 -2.08 10.30 -28.15
CA ASP A 296 -2.22 11.76 -28.34
C ASP A 296 -1.45 12.61 -27.31
N VAL A 297 -0.13 12.37 -27.17
CA VAL A 297 0.78 13.28 -26.43
C VAL A 297 1.49 14.24 -27.38
#